data_AF-X1VG17-F1
#
_entry.id   AF-X1VG17-F1
#
_cell.length_a   1.000
_cell.length_b   1.000
_cell.length_c   1.000
_cell.angle_alpha   90.00
_cell.angle_beta   90.00
_cell.angle_gamma   90.00
#
_symmetry.space_group_name_H-M   'P 1'
#
loop_
_entity.id
_entity.type
_entity.pdbx_description
1 polymer ?
#
loop_
_entity_poly.entity_id
_entity_poly.type
_entity_poly.pdbx_seq_one_letter_code
_entity_poly.pdbx_strand_id
1 'polypeptide(L)'
;RRVEELIQHRLEREEQVIAGLRHGKATVKELAAEIYPELAGFVYELAKGQVYAHLIKLERDGKASSQGSGEDARYKLALQRGRYA
;
A
#
# COMPACT_ATOMS: atom_id res chain seq x y z
N ARG A 1 -19.28 -14.17 -8.91
CA ARG A 1 -18.00 -14.89 -8.92
C ARG A 1 -16.83 -13.98 -9.27
N ARG A 2 -16.56 -13.64 -10.56
CA ARG A 2 -15.36 -12.84 -10.92
C ARG A 2 -15.26 -11.45 -10.26
N VAL A 3 -16.38 -10.77 -10.02
CA VAL A 3 -16.39 -9.47 -9.31
C VAL A 3 -16.02 -9.63 -7.83
N GLU A 4 -16.51 -10.67 -7.16
CA GLU A 4 -16.21 -10.93 -5.74
C GLU A 4 -14.74 -11.30 -5.56
N GLU A 5 -14.18 -12.12 -6.45
CA GLU A 5 -12.75 -12.46 -6.48
C GLU A 5 -11.87 -11.21 -6.64
N LEU A 6 -12.24 -10.30 -7.55
CA LEU A 6 -11.52 -9.04 -7.73
C LEU A 6 -11.60 -8.14 -6.50
N ILE A 7 -12.75 -8.12 -5.80
CA ILE A 7 -12.91 -7.38 -4.55
C ILE A 7 -12.00 -7.98 -3.47
N GLN A 8 -12.02 -9.30 -3.29
CA GLN A 8 -11.20 -9.97 -2.28
C GLN A 8 -9.71 -9.73 -2.52
N HIS A 9 -9.24 -9.91 -3.75
CA HIS A 9 -7.84 -9.61 -4.09
C HIS A 9 -7.43 -8.18 -3.78
N ARG A 10 -8.33 -7.20 -3.99
CA ARG A 10 -8.06 -5.81 -3.66
C ARG A 10 -8.00 -5.59 -2.14
N LEU A 11 -8.83 -6.27 -1.37
CA LEU A 11 -8.81 -6.19 0.10
C LEU A 11 -7.53 -6.84 0.66
N GLU A 12 -7.19 -8.05 0.21
CA GLU A 12 -5.95 -8.74 0.56
C GLU A 12 -4.72 -7.86 0.27
N ARG A 13 -4.70 -7.20 -0.90
CA ARG A 13 -3.57 -6.33 -1.26
C ARG A 13 -3.47 -5.10 -0.36
N GLU A 14 -4.60 -4.48 0.00
CA GLU A 14 -4.62 -3.37 0.95
C GLU A 14 -4.08 -3.80 2.33
N GLU A 15 -4.45 -4.99 2.81
CA GLU A 15 -3.94 -5.55 4.06
C GLU A 15 -2.44 -5.79 4.03
N GLN A 16 -1.91 -6.32 2.93
CA GLN A 16 -0.46 -6.51 2.75
C GLN A 16 0.31 -5.19 2.75
N VAL A 17 -0.22 -4.13 2.12
CA VAL A 17 0.39 -2.79 2.17
C VAL A 17 0.39 -2.26 3.61
N ILE A 18 -0.73 -2.38 4.34
CA ILE A 18 -0.81 -1.98 5.74
C ILE A 18 0.19 -2.77 6.60
N ALA A 19 0.31 -4.08 6.40
CA ALA A 19 1.26 -4.93 7.11
C ALA A 19 2.70 -4.50 6.84
N GLY A 20 3.06 -4.23 5.59
CA GLY A 20 4.38 -3.71 5.23
C GLY A 20 4.70 -2.38 5.92
N LEU A 21 3.74 -1.46 5.98
CA LEU A 21 3.89 -0.19 6.71
C LEU A 21 4.07 -0.43 8.23
N ARG A 22 3.35 -1.40 8.83
CA ARG A 22 3.54 -1.79 10.24
C ARG A 22 4.93 -2.37 10.49
N HIS A 23 5.48 -3.11 9.52
CA HIS A 23 6.83 -3.67 9.58
C HIS A 23 7.93 -2.66 9.21
N GLY A 24 7.58 -1.38 9.02
CA GLY A 24 8.55 -0.30 8.83
C GLY A 24 8.98 -0.05 7.39
N LYS A 25 8.41 -0.76 6.40
CA LYS A 25 8.54 -0.35 5.00
C LYS A 25 7.84 0.99 4.83
N ALA A 26 8.39 1.88 4.03
CA ALA A 26 7.85 3.24 3.89
C ALA A 26 7.73 3.68 2.44
N THR A 27 8.37 3.03 1.48
CA THR A 27 8.34 3.44 0.06
C THR A 27 7.58 2.43 -0.79
N VAL A 28 7.10 2.87 -1.97
CA VAL A 28 6.46 2.00 -2.96
C VAL A 28 7.39 0.83 -3.31
N LYS A 29 8.68 1.10 -3.51
CA LYS A 29 9.68 0.08 -3.85
C LYS A 29 9.85 -0.96 -2.74
N GLU A 30 10.00 -0.53 -1.48
CA GLU A 30 10.16 -1.43 -0.34
C GLU A 30 8.92 -2.32 -0.14
N LEU A 31 7.73 -1.75 -0.30
CA LEU A 31 6.47 -2.47 -0.19
C LEU A 31 6.29 -3.45 -1.35
N ALA A 32 6.56 -3.04 -2.59
CA ALA A 32 6.46 -3.92 -3.75
C ALA A 32 7.43 -5.11 -3.66
N ALA A 33 8.66 -4.89 -3.22
CA ALA A 33 9.65 -5.96 -3.02
C ALA A 33 9.22 -6.96 -1.92
N GLU A 34 8.59 -6.48 -0.84
CA GLU A 34 8.07 -7.34 0.22
C GLU A 34 6.86 -8.17 -0.24
N ILE A 35 5.96 -7.54 -0.99
CA ILE A 35 4.69 -8.11 -1.40
C ILE A 35 4.85 -9.06 -2.61
N TYR A 36 5.86 -8.82 -3.45
CA TYR A 36 6.12 -9.54 -4.69
C TYR A 36 7.62 -9.86 -4.89
N PRO A 37 8.22 -10.69 -4.02
CA PRO A 37 9.66 -10.92 -4.02
C PRO A 37 10.17 -11.59 -5.31
N GLU A 38 9.33 -12.36 -6.00
CA GLU A 38 9.67 -13.12 -7.20
C GLU A 38 9.46 -12.32 -8.51
N LEU A 39 8.87 -11.12 -8.45
CA LEU A 39 8.57 -10.34 -9.66
C LEU A 39 9.78 -9.53 -10.11
N ALA A 40 9.98 -9.48 -11.44
CA ALA A 40 11.07 -8.74 -12.07
C ALA A 40 10.62 -7.98 -13.33
N GLY A 41 11.47 -7.06 -13.78
CA GLY A 41 11.31 -6.32 -15.03
C GLY A 41 9.99 -5.54 -15.09
N PHE A 42 9.34 -5.56 -16.25
CA PHE A 42 8.11 -4.80 -16.49
C PHE A 42 6.96 -5.22 -15.54
N VAL A 43 6.88 -6.50 -15.17
CA VAL A 43 5.83 -6.99 -14.27
C VAL A 43 6.00 -6.42 -12.86
N TYR A 44 7.24 -6.24 -12.41
CA TYR A 44 7.54 -5.58 -11.15
C TYR A 44 7.14 -4.09 -11.17
N GLU A 45 7.35 -3.38 -12.28
CA GLU A 45 6.92 -1.98 -12.40
C GLU A 45 5.38 -1.84 -12.38
N LEU A 46 4.64 -2.78 -12.98
CA LEU A 46 3.19 -2.82 -12.85
C LEU A 46 2.75 -3.06 -11.39
N ALA A 47 3.44 -3.94 -10.67
CA ALA A 47 3.17 -4.22 -9.28
C ALA A 47 3.42 -3.00 -8.38
N LYS A 48 4.49 -2.24 -8.64
CA LYS A 48 4.73 -0.94 -7.98
C LYS A 48 3.56 0.02 -8.19
N GLY A 49 3.06 0.15 -9.42
CA GLY A 49 1.90 1.00 -9.73
C GLY A 49 0.65 0.60 -8.94
N GLN A 50 0.40 -0.71 -8.78
CA GLN A 50 -0.69 -1.21 -7.94
C GLN A 50 -0.49 -0.82 -6.46
N VAL A 51 0.69 -1.04 -5.90
CA VAL A 51 1.03 -0.65 -4.52
C VAL A 51 0.85 0.85 -4.30
N TYR A 52 1.32 1.67 -5.25
CA TYR A 52 1.17 3.12 -5.18
C TYR A 52 -0.31 3.55 -5.18
N ALA A 53 -1.15 2.93 -6.01
CA ALA A 53 -2.59 3.20 -6.01
C ALA A 53 -3.25 2.86 -4.66
N HIS A 54 -2.83 1.78 -3.99
CA HIS A 54 -3.29 1.45 -2.64
C HIS A 54 -2.86 2.49 -1.61
N LEU A 55 -1.62 2.99 -1.69
CA LEU A 55 -1.12 4.03 -0.78
C LEU A 55 -1.89 5.36 -0.94
N ILE A 56 -2.15 5.79 -2.19
CA ILE A 56 -2.99 6.96 -2.47
C ILE A 56 -4.38 6.78 -1.85
N LYS A 57 -4.98 5.60 -2.00
CA LYS A 57 -6.27 5.31 -1.38
C LYS A 57 -6.20 5.41 0.14
N LEU A 58 -5.21 4.78 0.78
CA LEU A 58 -5.05 4.82 2.24
C LEU A 58 -4.86 6.25 2.75
N GLU A 59 -4.16 7.10 2.01
CA GLU A 59 -4.02 8.52 2.32
C GLU A 59 -5.36 9.26 2.19
N ARG A 60 -6.12 9.04 1.11
CA ARG A 60 -7.47 9.59 0.93
C ARG A 60 -8.44 9.16 2.02
N ASP A 61 -8.31 7.93 2.50
CA ASP A 61 -9.11 7.36 3.60
C ASP A 61 -8.64 7.85 4.99
N GLY A 62 -7.57 8.66 5.06
CA GLY A 62 -6.98 9.13 6.32
C GLY A 62 -6.31 8.02 7.14
N LYS A 63 -6.01 6.87 6.53
CA LYS A 63 -5.36 5.70 7.17
C LYS A 63 -3.84 5.72 7.04
N ALA A 64 -3.30 6.49 6.09
CA ALA A 64 -1.87 6.70 5.91
C ALA A 64 -1.58 8.19 5.68
N SER A 65 -0.32 8.57 5.82
CA SER A 65 0.17 9.89 5.44
C SER A 65 1.49 9.74 4.71
N SER A 66 1.70 10.54 3.67
CA SER A 66 2.96 10.63 2.96
C SER A 66 3.83 11.79 3.45
N GLN A 67 5.13 11.67 3.20
CA GLN A 67 6.14 12.73 3.32
C GLN A 67 6.93 12.73 2.01
N GLY A 68 6.87 13.83 1.26
CA GLY A 68 7.38 13.92 -0.11
C GLY A 68 6.26 13.82 -1.15
N SER A 69 6.61 13.51 -2.40
CA SER A 69 5.66 13.46 -3.51
C SER A 69 5.98 12.32 -4.46
N GLY A 70 4.95 11.77 -5.11
CA GLY A 70 5.10 10.70 -6.10
C GLY A 70 5.45 9.35 -5.48
N GLU A 71 6.00 8.44 -6.31
CA GLU A 71 6.39 7.08 -5.86
C GLU A 71 7.56 7.07 -4.87
N ASP A 72 8.34 8.15 -4.83
CA ASP A 72 9.47 8.34 -3.91
C ASP A 72 9.05 8.85 -2.53
N ALA A 73 7.76 9.16 -2.34
CA ALA A 73 7.23 9.56 -1.06
C ALA A 73 7.39 8.46 0.00
N ARG A 74 7.64 8.86 1.24
CA ARG A 74 7.66 7.95 2.39
C ARG A 74 6.31 7.97 3.09
N TYR A 75 5.73 6.79 3.27
CA TYR A 75 4.43 6.57 3.86
C TYR A 75 4.57 6.05 5.29
N LYS A 76 3.60 6.43 6.13
CA LYS A 76 3.38 5.86 7.46
C LYS A 76 1.89 5.71 7.71
N LEU A 77 1.51 4.76 8.55
CA LEU A 77 0.14 4.68 9.03
C LEU A 77 -0.22 5.94 9.83
N ALA A 78 -1.43 6.45 9.60
CA ALA A 78 -1.96 7.54 10.40
C ALA A 78 -2.21 7.03 11.82
N LEU A 79 -1.80 7.81 12.82
CA LEU A 79 -2.18 7.53 14.21
C LEU A 79 -3.71 7.67 14.28
N GLN A 80 -4.41 6.58 14.60
CA GLN A 80 -5.82 6.70 14.96
C GLN A 80 -5.88 7.55 16.23
N ARG A 81 -6.27 8.83 16.09
CA ARG A 81 -6.71 9.60 17.24
C ARG A 81 -7.87 8.82 17.85
N GLY A 82 -7.65 8.26 19.04
CA GLY A 82 -8.68 7.52 19.77
C GLY A 82 -9.95 8.37 19.80
N ARG A 83 -11.08 7.75 19.41
CA ARG A 83 -12.40 8.31 19.64
C ARG A 83 -12.62 8.37 21.15
N TYR A 84 -12.21 9.46 21.75
CA TYR A 84 -12.65 9.90 23.07
C TYR A 84 -13.37 11.23 22.90
N ALA A 85 -14.69 11.15 22.79
CA ALA A 85 -15.68 12.08 23.32
C ALA A 85 -17.01 11.32 23.35
#